data_AF-A0AAW9E4A3-F1
#
_entry.id   AF-A0AAW9E4A3-F1
#
_cell.length_a   1.000
_cell.length_b   1.000
_cell.length_c   1.000
_cell.angle_alpha   90.00
_cell.angle_beta   90.00
_cell.angle_gamma   90.00
#
_symmetry.space_group_name_H-M   'P 1'
#
loop_
_entity.id
_entity.type
_entity.pdbx_description
1 polymer ?
#
loop_
_entity_poly.entity_id
_entity_poly.type
_entity_poly.pdbx_seq_one_letter_code
_entity_poly.pdbx_strand_id
1 'polypeptide(L)'
;MKELTFNEMESVSGGFNLVSAATGFASFVANSAAGFTSFALTSGLAFASFVGDSAIEFGKFLLGQANWESVVSTGQENWANFVSTAGNSWNTFVNNAATDWNSFLEQAAS
;
A
#
# COMPACT_ATOMS: atom_id res chain seq x y z
N MET A 1 -16.86 42.49 -6.53
CA MET A 1 -15.71 41.83 -7.20
C MET A 1 -16.21 41.29 -8.52
N LYS A 2 -15.42 41.38 -9.60
CA LYS A 2 -15.78 40.81 -10.90
C LYS A 2 -15.53 39.29 -10.84
N GLU A 3 -16.51 38.49 -11.25
CA GLU A 3 -16.28 37.06 -11.50
C GLU A 3 -15.48 36.92 -12.79
N LEU A 4 -14.38 36.15 -12.71
CA LEU A 4 -13.55 35.86 -13.87
C LEU A 4 -14.25 34.79 -14.71
N THR A 5 -14.19 34.96 -16.02
CA THR A 5 -14.56 33.90 -16.96
C THR A 5 -13.52 32.77 -16.92
N PHE A 6 -13.88 31.57 -17.40
CA PHE A 6 -12.99 30.41 -17.40
C PHE A 6 -11.64 30.70 -18.08
N ASN A 7 -11.67 31.41 -19.21
CA ASN A 7 -10.46 31.80 -19.96
C ASN A 7 -9.59 32.82 -19.19
N GLU A 8 -10.21 33.73 -18.44
CA GLU A 8 -9.48 34.68 -17.59
C GLU A 8 -8.88 33.98 -16.36
N MET A 9 -9.55 32.96 -15.82
CA MET A 9 -9.00 32.13 -14.76
C MET A 9 -7.77 31.35 -15.23
N GLU A 10 -7.82 30.73 -16.41
CA GLU A 10 -6.70 30.00 -17.01
C GLU A 10 -5.47 30.91 -17.22
N SER A 11 -5.70 32.12 -17.75
CA SER A 11 -4.64 33.13 -17.93
C SER A 11 -4.01 33.60 -16.61
N VAL A 12 -4.77 33.72 -15.53
CA VAL A 12 -4.25 34.14 -14.21
C VAL A 12 -3.62 32.97 -13.44
N SER A 13 -4.05 31.74 -13.74
CA SER A 13 -3.56 30.52 -13.09
C SER A 13 -2.12 30.13 -13.46
N GLY A 14 -1.57 30.70 -14.54
CA GLY A 14 -0.24 30.37 -15.02
C GLY A 14 -0.13 28.98 -15.65
N GLY A 15 -1.22 28.45 -16.22
CA GLY A 15 -1.29 27.09 -16.78
C GLY A 15 -1.76 26.02 -15.79
N PHE A 16 -2.31 26.42 -14.63
CA PHE A 16 -2.89 25.48 -13.69
C PHE A 16 -4.35 25.17 -14.04
N ASN A 17 -4.63 23.89 -14.27
CA ASN A 17 -5.97 23.43 -14.62
C ASN A 17 -6.69 22.87 -13.41
N LEU A 18 -7.55 23.69 -12.80
CA LEU A 18 -8.25 23.36 -11.56
C LEU A 18 -9.11 22.09 -11.67
N VAL A 19 -9.78 21.88 -12.80
CA VAL A 19 -10.66 20.72 -12.97
C VAL A 19 -9.83 19.45 -13.08
N SER A 20 -8.80 19.45 -13.94
CA SER A 20 -7.87 18.33 -14.10
C SER A 20 -7.09 18.03 -12.82
N ALA A 21 -6.68 19.06 -12.07
CA ALA A 21 -6.05 18.92 -10.77
C ALA A 21 -6.99 18.26 -9.75
N ALA A 22 -8.26 18.68 -9.69
CA ALA A 22 -9.24 18.11 -8.78
C ALA A 22 -9.52 16.64 -9.11
N THR A 23 -9.69 16.28 -10.39
CA THR A 23 -9.92 14.90 -10.81
C THR A 23 -8.68 14.02 -10.65
N GLY A 24 -7.50 14.54 -10.95
CA GLY A 24 -6.23 13.85 -10.76
C GLY A 24 -5.96 13.55 -9.29
N PHE A 25 -6.19 14.53 -8.41
CA PHE A 25 -6.04 14.35 -6.97
C PHE A 25 -7.05 13.33 -6.41
N ALA A 26 -8.32 13.41 -6.83
CA ALA A 26 -9.32 12.42 -6.44
C ALA A 26 -8.94 11.00 -6.84
N SER A 27 -8.39 10.83 -8.05
CA SER A 27 -7.91 9.54 -8.56
C SER A 27 -6.72 9.03 -7.73
N PHE A 28 -5.73 9.88 -7.45
CA PHE A 28 -4.60 9.55 -6.58
C PHE A 28 -5.07 9.07 -5.19
N VAL A 29 -6.02 9.78 -4.57
CA VAL A 29 -6.55 9.41 -3.25
C VAL A 29 -7.28 8.07 -3.32
N ALA A 30 -8.16 7.87 -4.30
CA ALA A 30 -8.93 6.64 -4.46
C ALA A 30 -8.01 5.43 -4.69
N ASN A 31 -7.03 5.55 -5.59
CA ASN A 31 -6.07 4.50 -5.88
C ASN A 31 -5.16 4.21 -4.69
N SER A 32 -4.71 5.25 -3.97
CA SER A 32 -3.92 5.10 -2.75
C SER A 32 -4.70 4.34 -1.67
N ALA A 33 -5.99 4.65 -1.48
CA ALA A 33 -6.83 3.95 -0.52
C ALA A 33 -7.00 2.46 -0.89
N ALA A 34 -7.23 2.16 -2.17
CA ALA A 34 -7.34 0.79 -2.66
C ALA A 34 -6.02 0.02 -2.54
N GLY A 35 -4.90 0.65 -2.91
CA GLY A 35 -3.55 0.08 -2.82
C GLY A 35 -3.16 -0.19 -1.36
N PHE A 36 -3.39 0.75 -0.46
CA PHE A 36 -3.12 0.57 0.97
C PHE A 36 -3.98 -0.53 1.58
N THR A 37 -5.28 -0.60 1.22
CA THR A 37 -6.16 -1.69 1.65
C THR A 37 -5.63 -3.04 1.20
N SER A 38 -5.18 -3.13 -0.06
CA SER A 38 -4.58 -4.36 -0.61
C SER A 38 -3.30 -4.75 0.15
N PHE A 39 -2.45 -3.77 0.49
CA PHE A 39 -1.28 -3.98 1.33
C PHE A 39 -1.66 -4.50 2.72
N ALA A 40 -2.61 -3.85 3.40
CA ALA A 40 -3.04 -4.24 4.73
C ALA A 40 -3.61 -5.67 4.77
N LEU A 41 -4.43 -6.03 3.77
CA LEU A 41 -4.97 -7.39 3.66
C LEU A 41 -3.87 -8.42 3.36
N THR A 42 -3.00 -8.15 2.39
CA THR A 42 -1.94 -9.07 1.98
C THR A 42 -0.94 -9.32 3.11
N SER A 43 -0.46 -8.25 3.74
CA SER A 43 0.46 -8.35 4.89
C SER A 43 -0.22 -8.95 6.11
N GLY A 44 -1.50 -8.62 6.36
CA GLY A 44 -2.28 -9.17 7.46
C GLY A 44 -2.49 -10.68 7.35
N LEU A 45 -2.83 -11.19 6.16
CA LEU A 45 -2.95 -12.62 5.91
C LEU A 45 -1.61 -13.35 6.08
N ALA A 46 -0.52 -12.77 5.57
CA ALA A 46 0.81 -13.35 5.74
C ALA A 46 1.23 -13.38 7.22
N PHE A 47 0.93 -12.32 7.98
CA PHE A 47 1.16 -12.28 9.42
C PHE A 47 0.33 -13.34 10.16
N ALA A 48 -0.95 -13.49 9.79
CA ALA A 48 -1.82 -14.50 10.39
C ALA A 48 -1.30 -15.92 10.14
N SER A 49 -0.80 -16.23 8.94
CA SER A 49 -0.12 -17.50 8.65
C SER A 49 1.09 -17.68 9.56
N PHE A 50 1.95 -16.65 9.66
CA PHE A 50 3.12 -16.70 10.54
C PHE A 50 2.76 -17.05 11.97
N VAL A 51 1.78 -16.37 12.56
CA VAL A 51 1.34 -16.62 13.93
C VAL A 51 0.73 -18.02 14.06
N GLY A 52 -0.18 -18.39 13.15
CA GLY A 52 -0.89 -19.66 13.18
C GLY A 52 0.04 -20.87 13.08
N ASP A 53 0.94 -20.85 12.10
CA ASP A 53 1.87 -21.95 11.85
C ASP A 53 2.90 -22.08 12.99
N SER A 54 3.39 -20.94 13.50
CA SER A 54 4.29 -20.93 14.66
C SER A 54 3.60 -21.47 15.92
N ALA A 55 2.33 -21.13 16.13
CA ALA A 55 1.56 -21.62 17.27
C ALA A 55 1.28 -23.13 17.17
N ILE A 56 1.00 -23.65 15.98
CA ILE A 56 0.83 -25.08 15.73
C ILE A 56 2.13 -25.82 16.08
N GLU A 57 3.27 -25.36 15.57
CA GLU A 57 4.55 -26.03 15.81
C GLU A 57 4.95 -25.97 17.29
N PHE A 58 4.72 -24.84 17.95
CA PHE A 58 4.90 -24.73 19.40
C PHE A 58 3.98 -25.68 20.18
N GLY A 59 2.71 -25.83 19.75
CA GLY A 59 1.78 -26.80 20.31
C GLY A 59 2.29 -28.24 20.18
N LYS A 60 2.83 -28.62 19.01
CA LYS A 60 3.46 -29.94 18.81
C LYS A 60 4.64 -30.15 19.76
N PHE A 61 5.46 -29.12 19.98
CA PHE A 61 6.57 -29.20 20.94
C PHE A 61 6.08 -29.49 22.37
N LEU A 62 5.04 -28.77 22.83
CA LEU A 62 4.45 -29.01 24.16
C LEU A 62 3.89 -30.43 24.33
N LEU A 63 3.41 -31.03 23.23
CA LEU A 63 2.89 -32.41 23.21
C LEU A 63 3.98 -33.47 22.98
N GLY A 64 5.26 -33.07 22.90
CA GLY A 64 6.38 -33.99 22.65
C GLY A 64 6.44 -34.53 21.21
N GLN A 65 5.73 -33.89 20.27
CA GLN A 65 5.66 -34.29 18.85
C GLN A 65 6.67 -33.54 17.97
N ALA A 66 7.26 -32.45 18.49
CA ALA A 66 8.31 -31.68 17.84
C ALA A 66 9.41 -31.34 18.87
N ASN A 67 10.58 -30.93 18.38
CA ASN A 67 11.67 -30.42 19.22
C ASN A 67 11.75 -28.89 19.13
N TRP A 68 12.53 -28.29 20.02
CA TRP A 68 12.70 -26.82 20.05
C TRP A 68 13.28 -26.26 18.76
N GLU A 69 14.21 -26.99 18.13
CA GLU A 69 14.81 -26.57 16.87
C GLU A 69 13.77 -26.46 15.74
N SER A 70 12.79 -27.37 15.68
CA SER A 70 11.66 -27.33 14.75
C SER A 70 10.78 -26.10 14.95
N VAL A 71 10.53 -25.73 16.22
CA VAL A 71 9.76 -24.51 16.54
C VAL A 71 10.49 -23.26 16.05
N VAL A 72 11.79 -23.17 16.31
CA VAL A 72 12.61 -22.02 15.92
C VAL A 72 12.72 -21.92 14.41
N SER A 73 13.02 -23.02 13.71
CA SER A 73 13.16 -23.02 12.24
C SER A 73 11.85 -22.66 11.55
N THR A 74 10.72 -23.27 11.98
CA THR A 74 9.38 -22.95 11.47
C THR A 74 9.04 -21.47 11.71
N GLY A 75 9.29 -20.97 12.92
CA GLY A 75 9.04 -19.56 13.25
C GLY A 75 9.88 -18.61 12.40
N GLN A 76 11.16 -18.93 12.17
CA GLN A 76 12.06 -18.13 11.34
C GLN A 76 11.63 -18.11 9.86
N GLU A 77 11.31 -19.27 9.30
CA GLU A 77 10.86 -19.39 7.90
C GLU A 77 9.56 -18.60 7.69
N ASN A 78 8.59 -18.79 8.58
CA ASN A 78 7.31 -18.11 8.49
C ASN A 78 7.44 -16.59 8.68
N TRP A 79 8.32 -16.14 9.58
CA TRP A 79 8.63 -14.73 9.73
C TRP A 79 9.25 -14.14 8.47
N ALA A 80 10.23 -14.83 7.87
CA ALA A 80 10.85 -14.40 6.62
C ALA A 80 9.84 -14.30 5.48
N ASN A 81 8.92 -15.27 5.37
CA ASN A 81 7.82 -15.25 4.40
C ASN A 81 6.85 -14.10 4.61
N PHE A 82 6.49 -13.80 5.87
CA PHE A 82 5.68 -12.63 6.22
C PHE A 82 6.38 -11.33 5.80
N VAL A 83 7.63 -11.14 6.20
CA VAL A 83 8.40 -9.92 5.90
C VAL A 83 8.55 -9.73 4.39
N SER A 84 8.87 -10.78 3.64
CA SER A 84 8.98 -10.73 2.18
C SER A 84 7.66 -10.34 1.53
N THR A 85 6.56 -10.99 1.91
CA THR A 85 5.22 -10.71 1.37
C THR A 85 4.76 -9.29 1.68
N ALA A 86 4.89 -8.85 2.94
CA ALA A 86 4.53 -7.52 3.36
C ALA A 86 5.39 -6.45 2.68
N GLY A 87 6.70 -6.68 2.59
CA GLY A 87 7.64 -5.76 1.94
C GLY A 87 7.38 -5.59 0.44
N ASN A 88 7.12 -6.70 -0.27
CA ASN A 88 6.77 -6.64 -1.70
C ASN A 88 5.46 -5.90 -1.92
N SER A 89 4.44 -6.20 -1.10
CA SER A 89 3.14 -5.54 -1.20
C SER A 89 3.23 -4.03 -0.88
N TRP A 90 4.05 -3.66 0.10
CA TRP A 90 4.35 -2.25 0.40
C TRP A 90 5.02 -1.55 -0.77
N ASN A 91 6.04 -2.17 -1.37
CA ASN A 91 6.74 -1.61 -2.54
C ASN A 91 5.77 -1.40 -3.71
N THR A 92 4.86 -2.35 -3.97
CA THR A 92 3.82 -2.18 -4.99
C THR A 92 2.92 -0.99 -4.68
N PHE A 93 2.43 -0.87 -3.43
CA PHE A 93 1.60 0.27 -3.02
C PHE A 93 2.32 1.61 -3.23
N VAL A 94 3.55 1.74 -2.71
CA VAL A 94 4.31 3.00 -2.79
C VAL A 94 4.63 3.38 -4.23
N ASN A 95 5.05 2.42 -5.06
CA ASN A 95 5.36 2.68 -6.47
C ASN A 95 4.13 3.16 -7.23
N ASN A 96 2.97 2.51 -7.03
CA ASN A 96 1.72 2.93 -7.67
C ASN A 96 1.29 4.32 -7.21
N ALA A 97 1.34 4.59 -5.90
CA ALA A 97 1.00 5.91 -5.35
C ALA A 97 1.91 7.01 -5.89
N ALA A 98 3.21 6.74 -6.07
CA ALA A 98 4.15 7.67 -6.67
C ALA A 98 3.84 7.94 -8.15
N THR A 99 3.51 6.90 -8.92
CA THR A 99 3.08 7.04 -10.31
C THR A 99 1.80 7.88 -10.42
N ASP A 100 0.80 7.60 -9.59
CA ASP A 100 -0.46 8.33 -9.57
C ASP A 100 -0.27 9.80 -9.16
N TRP A 101 0.62 10.06 -8.20
CA TRP A 101 0.98 11.41 -7.80
C TRP A 101 1.61 12.20 -8.96
N ASN A 102 2.54 11.58 -9.69
CA ASN A 102 3.14 12.21 -10.86
C ASN A 102 2.10 12.50 -11.95
N SER A 103 1.18 11.56 -12.18
CA SER A 103 0.07 11.78 -13.12
C SER A 103 -0.83 12.94 -12.69
N PHE A 104 -1.11 13.08 -11.38
CA PHE A 104 -1.81 14.23 -10.84
C PHE A 104 -1.07 15.54 -11.14
N LEU A 105 0.24 15.61 -10.89
CA LEU A 105 1.04 16.82 -11.15
C LEU A 105 1.03 17.20 -12.63
N GLU A 106 1.13 16.23 -13.53
CA GLU A 106 1.06 16.45 -14.98
C GLU A 106 -0.32 17.00 -15.40
N GLN A 107 -1.41 16.44 -14.88
CA GLN A 107 -2.78 16.90 -15.15
C GLN A 107 -3.07 18.29 -14.57
N ALA A 108 -2.47 18.60 -13.42
CA ALA A 108 -2.65 19.90 -12.78
C ALA A 108 -1.93 21.03 -13.54
N ALA A 109 -0.88 20.70 -14.28
CA ALA A 109 -0.05 21.64 -15.04
C ALA A 109 -0.43 21.73 -16.54
N SER A 110 -1.49 21.04 -16.97
CA SER A 110 -1.95 20.96 -18.37
C SER A 110 -3.16 21.85 -18.65
#